data_AF-A0AAF0RW98-F1
#
_entry.id   AF-A0AAF0RW98-F1
#
_cell.length_a   1.000
_cell.length_b   1.000
_cell.length_c   1.000
_cell.angle_alpha   90.00
_cell.angle_beta   90.00
_cell.angle_gamma   90.00
#
_symmetry.space_group_name_H-M   'P 1'
#
loop_
_entity.id
_entity.type
_entity.pdbx_description
1 polymer ?
#
loop_
_entity_poly.entity_id
_entity_poly.type
_entity_poly.pdbx_seq_one_letter_code
_entity_poly.pdbx_strand_id
1 'polypeptide(L)'
;MTMTRGGSAQPRQFQVVIDECDRSWTFDHEGDRHRDHYAEGVLDSVDGAVEVSFARSGAVAPPVRLLTPELLLLWGSPGSFAPILVQRVHGHWLLVTFEHERDPADRVTMVVDERDGIAYRSYGTGEITVLTDVRVMEDDEPVPPRPRFSRLREWPVLEY
;
A
#
# COMPACT_ATOMS: atom_id res chain seq x y z
N MET A 1 -12.19 21.56 -29.56
CA MET A 1 -12.43 21.51 -28.10
C MET A 1 -11.53 20.42 -27.56
N THR A 2 -10.32 20.80 -27.17
CA THR A 2 -9.23 19.87 -26.83
C THR A 2 -9.32 19.59 -25.34
N MET A 3 -9.62 18.34 -24.97
CA MET A 3 -9.58 17.92 -23.58
C MET A 3 -8.14 18.00 -23.08
N THR A 4 -7.86 18.97 -22.21
CA THR A 4 -6.72 18.92 -21.31
C THR A 4 -6.98 17.75 -20.36
N ARG A 5 -6.45 16.56 -20.67
CA ARG A 5 -6.32 15.49 -19.68
C ARG A 5 -5.54 16.10 -18.51
N GLY A 6 -6.17 16.08 -17.33
CA GLY A 6 -5.61 16.61 -16.09
C GLY A 6 -4.18 16.13 -15.89
N GLY A 7 -3.32 17.03 -15.41
CA GLY A 7 -1.88 16.79 -15.29
C GLY A 7 -1.60 15.44 -14.67
N SER A 8 -0.91 14.57 -15.42
CA SER A 8 -0.42 13.32 -14.88
C SER A 8 0.54 13.70 -13.74
N ALA A 9 0.11 13.49 -12.49
CA ALA A 9 1.06 13.43 -11.40
C ALA A 9 2.14 12.42 -11.82
N GLN A 10 3.39 12.86 -11.85
CA GLN A 10 4.50 11.95 -12.12
C GLN A 10 4.43 10.81 -11.10
N PRO A 11 4.65 9.55 -11.53
CA PRO A 11 4.68 8.44 -10.58
C PRO A 11 5.75 8.75 -9.53
N ARG A 12 5.41 8.51 -8.27
CA ARG A 12 6.36 8.64 -7.16
C ARG A 12 6.75 7.27 -6.67
N GLN A 13 8.01 7.10 -6.33
CA GLN A 13 8.52 5.83 -5.82
C GLN A 13 8.55 5.81 -4.30
N PHE A 14 8.51 4.61 -3.74
CA PHE A 14 8.68 4.39 -2.31
C PHE A 14 9.39 3.06 -2.03
N GLN A 15 9.89 2.90 -0.81
CA GLN A 15 10.31 1.63 -0.23
C GLN A 15 9.60 1.46 1.10
N VAL A 16 9.11 0.24 1.33
CA VAL A 16 8.60 -0.19 2.62
C VAL A 16 9.47 -1.35 3.09
N VAL A 17 9.81 -1.36 4.38
CA VAL A 17 10.34 -2.55 5.06
C VAL A 17 9.39 -2.85 6.21
N ILE A 18 8.96 -4.10 6.31
CA ILE A 18 8.07 -4.57 7.37
C ILE A 18 8.77 -5.70 8.10
N ASP A 19 8.78 -5.61 9.42
CA ASP A 19 9.17 -6.70 10.30
C ASP A 19 7.92 -7.15 11.06
N GLU A 20 7.40 -8.33 10.71
CA GLU A 20 6.20 -8.87 11.34
C GLU A 20 6.47 -9.43 12.74
N CYS A 21 7.70 -9.91 13.00
CA CYS A 21 8.11 -10.45 14.29
C CYS A 21 8.14 -9.35 15.34
N ASP A 22 8.82 -8.25 15.03
CA ASP A 22 8.92 -7.06 15.88
C ASP A 22 7.72 -6.11 15.72
N ARG A 23 6.81 -6.42 14.78
CA ARG A 23 5.64 -5.61 14.42
C ARG A 23 6.04 -4.16 14.20
N SER A 24 7.04 -3.96 13.36
CA SER A 24 7.60 -2.65 13.02
C SER A 24 7.61 -2.45 11.51
N TRP A 25 7.68 -1.20 11.07
CA TRP A 25 7.89 -0.89 9.66
C TRP A 25 8.58 0.46 9.46
N THR A 26 9.22 0.61 8.30
CA THR A 26 9.74 1.89 7.81
C THR A 26 9.20 2.17 6.43
N PHE A 27 8.94 3.44 6.13
CA PHE A 27 8.45 3.92 4.85
C PHE A 27 9.28 5.10 4.38
N ASP A 28 9.93 4.90 3.23
CA ASP A 28 10.68 5.93 2.54
C ASP A 28 9.96 6.30 1.25
N HIS A 29 9.75 7.59 1.04
CA HIS A 29 9.08 8.10 -0.14
C HIS A 29 10.00 9.02 -0.96
N GLU A 30 9.92 8.95 -2.29
CA GLU A 30 10.72 9.77 -3.20
C GLU A 30 10.41 11.26 -2.99
N GLY A 31 11.46 12.06 -2.82
CA GLY A 31 11.37 13.51 -2.64
C GLY A 31 11.18 13.95 -1.19
N ASP A 32 10.81 13.06 -0.29
CA ASP A 32 10.65 13.38 1.12
C ASP A 32 11.98 13.25 1.86
N ARG A 33 12.20 14.06 2.89
CA ARG A 33 13.38 13.95 3.74
C ARG A 33 13.13 13.10 4.97
N HIS A 34 11.89 13.08 5.43
CA HIS A 34 11.45 12.28 6.56
C HIS A 34 11.25 10.82 6.15
N ARG A 35 11.44 9.92 7.11
CA ARG A 35 11.15 8.49 6.99
C ARG A 35 10.10 8.22 8.04
N ASP A 36 8.89 7.92 7.60
CA ASP A 36 7.86 7.48 8.53
C ASP A 36 8.27 6.10 9.06
N HIS A 37 8.08 5.87 10.35
CA HIS A 37 8.35 4.56 10.94
C HIS A 37 7.41 4.27 12.09
N TYR A 38 7.15 2.98 12.29
CA TYR A 38 6.39 2.49 13.43
C TYR A 38 7.22 1.45 14.16
N ALA A 39 7.35 1.63 15.48
CA ALA A 39 7.94 0.65 16.37
C ALA A 39 7.37 0.82 17.78
N GLU A 40 7.28 -0.26 18.54
CA GLU A 40 6.96 -0.23 19.98
C GLU A 40 5.66 0.53 20.34
N GLY A 41 4.64 0.50 19.47
CA GLY A 41 3.37 1.19 19.73
C GLY A 41 3.32 2.65 19.29
N VAL A 42 4.41 3.19 18.74
CA VAL A 42 4.53 4.59 18.34
C VAL A 42 4.74 4.69 16.84
N LEU A 43 3.89 5.49 16.20
CA LEU A 43 4.07 5.93 14.82
C LEU A 43 4.75 7.30 14.84
N ASP A 44 5.93 7.41 14.24
CA ASP A 44 6.62 8.68 13.98
C ASP A 44 6.45 9.02 12.50
N SER A 45 5.90 10.20 12.24
CA SER A 45 5.59 10.69 10.90
C SER A 45 5.92 12.18 10.78
N VAL A 46 5.76 12.73 9.56
CA VAL A 46 5.92 14.17 9.31
C VAL A 46 5.04 15.07 10.20
N ASP A 47 3.90 14.57 10.67
CA ASP A 47 2.97 15.30 11.55
C ASP A 47 3.30 15.14 13.04
N GLY A 48 4.31 14.34 13.38
CA GLY A 48 4.77 14.03 14.72
C GLY A 48 4.49 12.60 15.15
N ALA A 49 4.88 12.30 16.40
CA ALA A 49 4.73 10.98 17.01
C ALA A 49 3.35 10.78 17.65
N VAL A 50 2.73 9.64 17.40
CA VAL A 50 1.41 9.26 17.94
C VAL A 50 1.39 7.80 18.36
N GLU A 51 0.79 7.51 19.52
CA GLU A 51 0.54 6.13 19.97
C GLU A 51 -0.59 5.49 19.17
N VAL A 52 -0.31 4.37 18.52
CA VAL A 52 -1.27 3.60 17.72
C VAL A 52 -0.92 2.11 17.73
N SER A 53 -1.91 1.25 17.42
CA SER A 53 -1.62 -0.16 17.18
C SER A 53 -0.97 -0.37 15.81
N PHE A 54 -0.20 -1.45 15.66
CA PHE A 54 0.40 -1.84 14.38
C PHE A 54 -0.62 -1.87 13.24
N ALA A 55 -1.80 -2.46 13.48
CA ALA A 55 -2.88 -2.52 12.49
C ALA A 55 -3.46 -1.15 12.08
N ARG A 56 -3.35 -0.12 12.94
CA ARG A 56 -3.81 1.24 12.60
C ARG A 56 -2.69 2.12 12.06
N SER A 57 -1.43 1.77 12.34
CA SER A 57 -0.25 2.55 11.91
C SER A 57 -0.14 2.64 10.38
N GLY A 58 -0.56 1.61 9.63
CA GLY A 58 -0.54 1.62 8.16
C GLY A 58 -1.48 2.63 7.50
N ALA A 59 -2.31 3.36 8.27
CA ALA A 59 -3.18 4.41 7.73
C ALA A 59 -2.39 5.55 7.06
N VAL A 60 -1.22 5.92 7.61
CA VAL A 60 -0.38 6.99 7.07
C VAL A 60 0.45 6.56 5.87
N ALA A 61 0.75 5.26 5.76
CA ALA A 61 1.48 4.67 4.64
C ALA A 61 0.65 3.56 4.00
N PRO A 62 -0.30 3.89 3.09
CA PRO A 62 -1.12 2.90 2.39
C PRO A 62 -0.34 1.71 1.79
N PRO A 63 0.89 1.88 1.25
CA PRO A 63 1.68 0.75 0.78
C PRO A 63 2.06 -0.28 1.85
N VAL A 64 2.22 0.13 3.11
CA VAL A 64 2.46 -0.80 4.23
C VAL A 64 1.29 -1.78 4.38
N ARG A 65 0.05 -1.28 4.29
CA ARG A 65 -1.15 -2.12 4.35
C ARG A 65 -1.22 -3.11 3.17
N LEU A 66 -0.72 -2.74 1.99
CA LEU A 66 -0.74 -3.65 0.82
C LEU A 66 0.17 -4.87 1.00
N LEU A 67 1.27 -4.70 1.72
CA LEU A 67 2.20 -5.79 2.02
C LEU A 67 1.77 -6.65 3.21
N THR A 68 0.80 -6.19 3.99
CA THR A 68 0.25 -6.89 5.16
C THR A 68 -1.27 -6.90 5.06
N PRO A 69 -1.84 -7.80 4.23
CA PRO A 69 -3.26 -7.77 3.88
C PRO A 69 -4.21 -7.82 5.09
N GLU A 70 -3.80 -8.45 6.18
CA GLU A 70 -4.52 -8.50 7.44
C GLU A 70 -4.58 -7.16 8.18
N LEU A 71 -3.73 -6.19 7.82
CA LEU A 71 -3.78 -4.80 8.29
C LEU A 71 -4.56 -3.89 7.33
N LEU A 72 -5.00 -4.40 6.17
CA LEU A 72 -5.91 -3.65 5.34
C LEU A 72 -7.19 -3.43 6.13
N LEU A 73 -7.63 -2.17 6.13
CA LEU A 73 -8.89 -1.74 6.74
C LEU A 73 -10.06 -2.14 5.84
N LEU A 74 -10.14 -3.42 5.50
CA LEU A 74 -11.10 -3.99 4.57
C LEU A 74 -11.80 -5.10 5.36
N TRP A 75 -13.11 -4.91 5.60
CA TRP A 75 -13.99 -5.73 6.43
C TRP A 75 -13.99 -5.38 7.92
N GLY A 76 -15.11 -4.86 8.42
CA GLY A 76 -15.34 -4.64 9.85
C GLY A 76 -14.47 -3.57 10.53
N SER A 77 -13.58 -2.91 9.78
CA SER A 77 -12.87 -1.70 10.20
C SER A 77 -13.85 -0.54 10.40
N PRO A 78 -13.53 0.49 11.22
CA PRO A 78 -14.28 1.76 11.22
C PRO A 78 -14.35 2.42 9.83
N GLY A 79 -13.50 2.00 8.89
CA GLY A 79 -13.65 2.27 7.47
C GLY A 79 -14.78 1.39 6.91
N SER A 80 -15.88 2.05 6.56
CA SER A 80 -17.13 1.46 6.10
C SER A 80 -16.98 0.77 4.72
N PHE A 81 -16.08 -0.21 4.55
CA PHE A 81 -15.89 -0.95 3.30
C PHE A 81 -16.18 -2.45 3.48
N ALA A 82 -17.07 -2.97 2.64
CA ALA A 82 -17.45 -4.38 2.61
C ALA A 82 -17.08 -5.00 1.25
N PRO A 83 -16.71 -6.31 1.18
CA PRO A 83 -16.47 -6.94 -0.10
C PRO A 83 -17.81 -7.12 -0.81
N ILE A 84 -17.88 -6.75 -2.08
CA ILE A 84 -19.07 -7.00 -2.89
C ILE A 84 -18.82 -8.04 -3.98
N LEU A 85 -17.55 -8.21 -4.38
CA LEU A 85 -17.18 -9.13 -5.44
C LEU A 85 -15.74 -9.60 -5.28
N VAL A 86 -15.52 -10.90 -5.44
CA VAL A 86 -14.20 -11.53 -5.55
C VAL A 86 -14.18 -12.32 -6.85
N GLN A 87 -13.23 -12.02 -7.72
CA GLN A 87 -13.06 -12.69 -9.01
C GLN A 87 -11.64 -13.25 -9.12
N ARG A 88 -11.53 -14.53 -9.46
CA ARG A 88 -10.25 -15.10 -9.86
C ARG A 88 -9.94 -14.69 -11.30
N VAL A 89 -8.81 -14.04 -11.51
CA VAL A 89 -8.27 -13.62 -12.82
C VAL A 89 -6.89 -14.24 -13.03
N HIS A 90 -6.57 -14.61 -14.26
CA HIS A 90 -5.29 -15.25 -14.63
C HIS A 90 -4.91 -16.49 -13.77
N GLY A 91 -5.90 -17.16 -13.17
CA GLY A 91 -5.76 -18.43 -12.45
C GLY A 91 -5.21 -18.38 -11.02
N HIS A 92 -4.63 -17.25 -10.59
CA HIS A 92 -4.01 -17.11 -9.27
C HIS A 92 -4.19 -15.72 -8.65
N TRP A 93 -4.72 -14.75 -9.39
CA TRP A 93 -5.00 -13.42 -8.84
C TRP A 93 -6.46 -13.31 -8.45
N LEU A 94 -6.73 -12.75 -7.28
CA LEU A 94 -8.06 -12.37 -6.81
C LEU A 94 -8.21 -10.87 -6.99
N LEU A 95 -9.07 -10.46 -7.92
CA LEU A 95 -9.60 -9.11 -7.98
C LEU A 95 -10.74 -9.00 -6.97
N VAL A 96 -10.52 -8.25 -5.90
CA VAL A 96 -11.51 -7.95 -4.87
C VAL A 96 -12.03 -6.53 -5.07
N THR A 97 -13.35 -6.37 -5.13
CA THR A 97 -14.02 -5.07 -5.16
C THR A 97 -14.72 -4.84 -3.84
N PHE A 98 -14.42 -3.70 -3.22
CA PHE A 98 -15.03 -3.23 -1.99
C PHE A 98 -15.96 -2.06 -2.30
N GLU A 99 -17.09 -2.00 -1.60
CA GLU A 99 -18.04 -0.90 -1.67
C GLU A 99 -18.10 -0.18 -0.33
N HIS A 100 -18.18 1.15 -0.36
CA HIS A 100 -18.36 1.93 0.85
C HIS A 100 -19.82 1.86 1.34
N GLU A 101 -20.06 1.53 2.60
CA GLU A 101 -21.39 1.33 3.19
C GLU A 101 -22.28 2.57 3.10
N ARG A 102 -21.69 3.77 3.07
CA ARG A 102 -22.42 5.04 3.00
C ARG A 102 -22.48 5.65 1.60
N ASP A 103 -21.67 5.15 0.68
CA ASP A 103 -21.62 5.64 -0.70
C ASP A 103 -21.38 4.45 -1.65
N PRO A 104 -22.44 3.89 -2.26
CA PRO A 104 -22.30 2.75 -3.16
C PRO A 104 -21.53 3.07 -4.45
N ALA A 105 -21.29 4.37 -4.75
CA ALA A 105 -20.45 4.79 -5.86
C ALA A 105 -18.96 4.83 -5.50
N ASP A 106 -18.61 4.90 -4.20
CA ASP A 106 -17.23 4.82 -3.73
C ASP A 106 -16.79 3.36 -3.63
N ARG A 107 -15.84 3.00 -4.48
CA ARG A 107 -15.36 1.63 -4.65
C ARG A 107 -13.87 1.59 -4.66
N VAL A 108 -13.34 0.58 -3.97
CA VAL A 108 -11.93 0.25 -3.99
C VAL A 108 -11.77 -1.11 -4.67
N THR A 109 -10.81 -1.25 -5.58
CA THR A 109 -10.44 -2.56 -6.12
C THR A 109 -9.02 -2.90 -5.73
N MET A 110 -8.82 -4.16 -5.34
CA MET A 110 -7.53 -4.69 -4.94
C MET A 110 -7.23 -5.98 -5.69
N VAL A 111 -5.98 -6.19 -6.07
CA VAL A 111 -5.51 -7.44 -6.65
C VAL A 111 -4.61 -8.12 -5.64
N VAL A 112 -4.98 -9.33 -5.23
CA VAL A 112 -4.22 -10.19 -4.32
C VAL A 112 -3.74 -11.42 -5.07
N ASP A 113 -2.49 -11.83 -4.91
CA ASP A 113 -2.02 -13.12 -5.42
C ASP A 113 -2.30 -14.23 -4.40
N GLU A 114 -2.97 -15.30 -4.81
CA GLU A 114 -3.30 -16.43 -3.94
C GLU A 114 -2.08 -17.24 -3.51
N ARG A 115 -0.95 -17.09 -4.21
CA ARG A 115 0.27 -17.87 -3.94
C ARG A 115 1.01 -17.37 -2.71
N ASP A 116 1.07 -16.05 -2.53
CA ASP A 116 1.78 -15.40 -1.42
C ASP A 116 0.86 -14.58 -0.51
N GLY A 117 -0.39 -14.37 -0.91
CA GLY A 117 -1.38 -13.58 -0.17
C GLY A 117 -1.21 -12.07 -0.32
N ILE A 118 -0.26 -11.56 -1.10
CA ILE A 118 0.11 -10.14 -1.13
C ILE A 118 -0.85 -9.34 -2.02
N ALA A 119 -1.22 -8.13 -1.58
CA ALA A 119 -1.98 -7.19 -2.40
C ALA A 119 -1.04 -6.40 -3.35
N TYR A 120 -0.90 -6.86 -4.58
CA TYR A 120 -0.03 -6.25 -5.60
C TYR A 120 -0.50 -4.88 -6.10
N ARG A 121 -1.81 -4.62 -5.99
CA ARG A 121 -2.39 -3.37 -6.50
C ARG A 121 -3.61 -2.98 -5.71
N SER A 122 -3.76 -1.68 -5.48
CA SER A 122 -4.99 -1.09 -4.98
C SER A 122 -5.33 0.18 -5.74
N TYR A 123 -6.63 0.34 -5.95
CA TYR A 123 -7.26 1.45 -6.63
C TYR A 123 -8.40 1.96 -5.79
N GLY A 124 -8.37 3.24 -5.45
CA GLY A 124 -9.50 3.95 -4.85
C GLY A 124 -9.66 5.33 -5.48
N THR A 125 -10.42 6.20 -4.84
CA THR A 125 -10.49 7.61 -5.23
C THR A 125 -9.12 8.28 -5.07
N GLY A 126 -8.46 8.62 -6.18
CA GLY A 126 -7.36 9.58 -6.23
C GLY A 126 -5.98 9.01 -6.62
N GLU A 127 -5.61 7.83 -6.13
CA GLU A 127 -4.25 7.29 -6.32
C GLU A 127 -4.23 5.80 -6.65
N ILE A 128 -3.23 5.40 -7.45
CA ILE A 128 -2.98 4.01 -7.85
C ILE A 128 -1.64 3.61 -7.26
N THR A 129 -1.63 2.57 -6.43
CA THR A 129 -0.39 1.99 -5.91
C THR A 129 -0.11 0.67 -6.62
N VAL A 130 1.13 0.51 -7.10
CA VAL A 130 1.62 -0.69 -7.79
C VAL A 130 2.88 -1.16 -7.08
N LEU A 131 2.89 -2.40 -6.61
CA LEU A 131 4.11 -3.04 -6.12
C LEU A 131 4.92 -3.53 -7.32
N THR A 132 6.15 -3.04 -7.46
CA THR A 132 7.03 -3.39 -8.59
C THR A 132 8.01 -4.51 -8.27
N ASP A 133 8.36 -4.64 -6.99
CA ASP A 133 9.27 -5.66 -6.48
C ASP A 133 8.89 -5.98 -5.04
N VAL A 134 8.94 -7.25 -4.67
CA VAL A 134 8.72 -7.72 -3.30
C VAL A 134 9.73 -8.82 -3.02
N ARG A 135 10.44 -8.69 -1.91
CA ARG A 135 11.45 -9.66 -1.47
C ARG A 135 11.30 -9.90 0.01
N VAL A 136 11.33 -11.17 0.40
CA VAL A 136 11.46 -11.59 1.80
C VAL A 136 12.94 -11.51 2.20
N MET A 137 13.21 -10.86 3.32
CA MET A 137 14.53 -10.77 3.93
C MET A 137 14.73 -11.89 4.94
N GLU A 138 15.98 -12.30 5.17
CA GLU A 138 16.31 -13.24 6.25
C GLU A 138 16.23 -12.53 7.62
N ASP A 139 15.90 -13.27 8.68
CA ASP A 139 15.65 -12.69 10.02
C ASP A 139 16.86 -11.91 10.59
N ASP A 140 18.08 -12.27 10.20
CA ASP A 140 19.33 -11.61 10.60
C ASP A 140 19.86 -10.60 9.57
N GLU A 141 19.15 -10.41 8.44
CA GLU A 141 19.50 -9.43 7.43
C GLU A 141 19.22 -8.00 7.97
N PRO A 142 20.20 -7.09 7.97
CA PRO A 142 19.97 -5.73 8.46
C PRO A 142 18.98 -4.98 7.56
N VAL A 143 18.10 -4.19 8.18
CA VAL A 143 17.14 -3.31 7.48
C VAL A 143 17.88 -2.51 6.39
N PRO A 144 17.38 -2.52 5.14
CA PRO A 144 18.07 -1.86 4.05
C PRO A 144 18.20 -0.36 4.31
N PRO A 145 19.31 0.25 3.87
CA PRO A 145 19.45 1.69 3.94
C PRO A 145 18.40 2.36 3.05
N ARG A 146 18.14 3.64 3.34
CA ARG A 146 17.25 4.47 2.54
C ARG A 146 17.58 4.35 1.05
N PRO A 147 16.59 4.08 0.18
CA PRO A 147 16.87 3.76 -1.20
C PRO A 147 17.23 5.05 -1.96
N ARG A 148 18.01 4.90 -3.02
CA ARG A 148 18.16 5.97 -4.02
C ARG A 148 17.14 5.72 -5.12
N PHE A 149 16.02 6.44 -5.06
CA PHE A 149 14.99 6.39 -6.10
C PHE A 149 15.57 6.91 -7.42
N SER A 150 15.60 6.03 -8.42
CA SER A 150 16.02 6.38 -9.76
C SER A 150 14.79 6.87 -10.51
N ARG A 151 14.68 8.20 -10.76
CA ARG A 151 13.52 8.86 -11.39
C ARG A 151 12.75 7.94 -12.34
N LEU A 152 11.68 7.33 -11.84
CA LEU A 152 10.72 6.61 -12.67
C LEU A 152 9.96 7.66 -13.48
N ARG A 153 10.18 7.70 -14.80
CA ARG A 153 9.56 8.74 -15.66
C ARG A 153 8.20 8.33 -16.22
N GLU A 154 7.92 7.04 -16.23
CA GLU A 154 6.74 6.43 -16.82
C GLU A 154 6.25 5.31 -15.92
N TRP A 155 4.94 5.05 -15.93
CA TRP A 155 4.40 3.91 -15.19
C TRP A 155 4.93 2.61 -15.79
N PRO A 156 5.35 1.63 -14.97
CA PRO A 156 5.70 0.31 -15.46
C PRO A 156 4.51 -0.30 -16.21
N VAL A 157 4.80 -0.84 -17.40
CA VAL A 157 3.83 -1.64 -18.16
C VAL A 157 3.81 -3.02 -17.52
N LEU A 158 2.71 -3.36 -16.86
CA LEU A 158 2.50 -4.70 -16.31
C LEU A 158 1.99 -5.60 -17.43
N GLU A 159 2.68 -6.71 -17.67
CA GLU A 159 2.19 -7.80 -18.51
C GLU A 159 1.31 -8.71 -17.64
N TYR A 160 0.05 -8.92 -18.04
CA TYR A 160 -0.94 -9.77 -17.35
C TYR A 160 -1.13 -11.09 -18.09
#